data_AF-A0AAU4GXG5-F1
#
_entry.id   AF-A0AAU4GXG5-F1
#
_cell.length_a   1.000
_cell.length_b   1.000
_cell.length_c   1.000
_cell.angle_alpha   90.00
_cell.angle_beta   90.00
_cell.angle_gamma   90.00
#
_symmetry.space_group_name_H-M   'P 1'
#
loop_
_entity.id
_entity.type
_entity.pdbx_description
1 polymer ?
#
loop_
_entity_poly.entity_id
_entity_poly.type
_entity_poly.pdbx_seq_one_letter_code
_entity_poly.pdbx_strand_id
1 'polypeptide(L)'
;MFVAVGALGILVMLVRLRVYRDPTLREQAIIRGTELAESRANECAQPASWGAPFRQRNTYFMILGAFGIFCTVWVYPTWLPSYLQTSRGLSLSETGWLSSLPYLCGILGVLFGGWLSGRLIRRGHSAVVSRKVPIVGGAVLAAAAVLPVAYVHSTPLALSLLSLGYFAAQVPMGCLWTLASDIAESHQVASLGAIQNFGGFLGAVMAPVVTGAILLLGGMSYLFFVKERRP
;
A
#
# COMPACT_ATOMS: atom_id res chain seq x y z
N MET A 1 5.58 -23.51 -8.76
CA MET A 1 5.31 -22.05 -8.65
C MET A 1 6.53 -21.21 -9.01
N PHE A 2 7.68 -21.35 -8.33
CA PHE A 2 8.90 -20.57 -8.62
C PHE A 2 9.37 -20.64 -10.08
N VAL A 3 9.44 -21.84 -10.66
CA VAL A 3 9.85 -22.03 -12.07
C VAL A 3 8.85 -21.37 -13.03
N ALA A 4 7.55 -21.45 -12.76
CA ALA A 4 6.52 -20.85 -13.59
C ALA A 4 6.55 -19.30 -13.53
N VAL A 5 6.73 -18.73 -12.34
CA VAL A 5 6.87 -17.27 -12.15
C VAL A 5 8.18 -16.77 -12.77
N GLY A 6 9.28 -17.52 -12.62
CA GLY A 6 10.56 -17.21 -13.27
C GLY A 6 10.47 -17.25 -14.80
N ALA A 7 9.83 -18.28 -15.36
CA ALA A 7 9.60 -18.39 -16.79
C ALA A 7 8.74 -17.24 -17.34
N LEU A 8 7.70 -16.84 -16.61
CA LEU A 8 6.88 -15.67 -16.95
C LEU A 8 7.71 -14.37 -16.92
N GLY A 9 8.58 -14.21 -15.92
CA GLY A 9 9.51 -13.07 -15.84
C GLY A 9 10.46 -13.00 -17.02
N ILE A 10 11.04 -14.14 -17.42
CA ILE A 10 11.90 -14.23 -18.61
C ILE A 10 11.10 -13.91 -19.88
N LEU A 11 9.87 -14.41 -19.99
CA LEU A 11 9.00 -14.10 -21.14
C LEU A 11 8.74 -12.59 -21.24
N VAL A 12 8.39 -11.93 -20.12
CA VAL A 12 8.18 -10.48 -20.08
C VAL A 12 9.46 -9.72 -20.43
N MET A 13 10.62 -10.16 -19.93
CA MET A 13 11.92 -9.59 -20.29
C MET A 13 12.19 -9.71 -21.79
N LEU A 14 11.98 -10.88 -22.38
CA LEU A 14 12.18 -11.13 -23.81
C LEU A 14 11.22 -10.31 -24.68
N VAL A 15 9.95 -10.24 -24.28
CA VAL A 15 8.96 -9.37 -24.93
C VAL A 15 9.40 -7.92 -24.85
N ARG A 16 9.83 -7.47 -23.67
CA ARG A 16 10.31 -6.10 -23.49
C ARG A 16 11.53 -5.85 -24.36
N LEU A 17 12.52 -6.74 -24.40
CA LEU A 17 13.71 -6.60 -25.26
C LEU A 17 13.37 -6.56 -26.75
N ARG A 18 12.32 -7.25 -27.19
CA ARG A 18 11.86 -7.18 -28.60
C ARG A 18 11.03 -5.97 -28.94
N VAL A 19 10.27 -5.45 -27.98
CA VAL A 19 9.40 -4.27 -28.14
C VAL A 19 10.14 -2.98 -27.79
N TYR A 20 11.25 -3.06 -27.06
CA TYR A 20 12.08 -1.92 -26.69
C TYR A 20 12.67 -1.33 -27.98
N ARG A 21 12.10 -0.20 -28.37
CA ARG A 21 12.52 0.56 -29.53
C ARG A 21 13.58 1.55 -29.07
N ASP A 22 14.68 1.64 -29.80
CA ASP A 22 15.69 2.66 -29.53
C ASP A 22 15.04 4.05 -29.57
N PRO A 23 15.31 4.91 -28.56
CA PRO A 23 14.72 6.25 -28.51
C PRO A 23 15.16 7.02 -29.76
N THR A 24 14.18 7.63 -30.43
CA THR A 24 14.41 8.44 -31.63
C THR A 24 15.32 9.63 -31.31
N LEU A 25 16.01 10.20 -32.31
CA LEU A 25 16.89 11.37 -32.13
C LEU A 25 16.22 12.54 -31.40
N ARG A 26 14.90 12.72 -31.60
CA ARG A 26 14.09 13.73 -30.89
C ARG A 26 13.92 13.39 -29.40
N GLU A 27 13.67 12.12 -29.07
CA GLU A 27 13.58 11.66 -27.68
C GLU A 27 14.95 11.73 -26.99
N GLN A 28 16.04 11.39 -27.70
CA GLN A 28 17.40 11.54 -27.17
C GLN A 28 17.74 13.01 -26.85
N ALA A 29 17.30 13.95 -27.69
CA ALA A 29 17.47 15.37 -27.44
C ALA A 29 16.65 15.85 -26.23
N ILE A 30 15.44 15.32 -26.04
CA ILE A 30 14.61 15.62 -24.86
C ILE A 30 15.26 15.04 -23.60
N ILE A 31 15.70 13.78 -23.64
CA ILE A 31 16.36 13.10 -22.51
C ILE A 31 17.62 13.86 -22.09
N ARG A 32 18.50 14.22 -23.03
CA ARG A 32 19.68 15.04 -22.74
C ARG A 32 19.32 16.43 -22.25
N GLY A 33 18.26 17.04 -22.80
CA GLY A 33 17.75 18.32 -22.34
C GLY A 33 17.26 18.27 -20.89
N THR A 34 16.57 17.20 -20.50
CA THR A 34 16.16 16.95 -19.12
C THR A 34 17.34 16.64 -18.22
N GLU A 35 18.32 15.85 -18.65
CA GLU A 35 19.55 15.57 -17.88
C GLU A 35 20.35 16.85 -17.60
N LEU A 36 20.50 17.72 -18.61
CA LEU A 36 21.18 19.01 -18.46
C LEU A 36 20.39 19.97 -17.56
N ALA A 37 19.06 19.96 -17.62
CA ALA A 37 18.20 20.76 -16.75
C ALA A 37 18.24 20.25 -15.30
N GLU A 38 18.22 18.94 -15.09
CA GLU A 38 18.37 18.31 -13.77
C GLU A 38 19.76 18.56 -13.20
N SER A 39 20.82 18.42 -13.99
CA SER A 39 22.19 18.68 -13.54
C SER A 39 22.39 20.15 -13.15
N ARG A 40 21.86 21.09 -13.94
CA ARG A 40 21.87 22.53 -13.59
C ARG A 40 21.01 22.84 -12.36
N ALA A 41 19.86 22.18 -12.21
CA ALA A 41 19.03 22.32 -11.02
C ALA A 41 19.76 21.78 -9.78
N ASN A 42 20.53 20.71 -9.92
CA ASN A 42 21.32 20.12 -8.83
C ASN A 42 22.56 20.96 -8.48
N GLU A 43 23.18 21.63 -9.47
CA GLU A 43 24.27 22.59 -9.25
C GLU A 43 23.80 23.89 -8.58
N CYS A 44 22.59 24.37 -8.91
CA CYS A 44 21.96 25.52 -8.24
C CYS A 44 21.27 25.16 -6.92
N ALA A 45 21.05 23.87 -6.64
CA ALA A 45 20.41 23.44 -5.41
C ALA A 45 21.40 23.56 -4.24
N GLN A 46 21.04 24.39 -3.27
CA GLN A 46 21.67 24.39 -1.94
C GLN A 46 21.62 22.95 -1.37
N PRO A 47 22.66 22.50 -0.63
CA PRO A 47 22.68 21.16 -0.07
C PRO A 47 21.41 20.92 0.74
N ALA A 48 20.66 19.88 0.39
CA ALA A 48 19.38 19.58 1.01
C ALA A 48 19.56 19.45 2.53
N SER A 49 19.06 20.42 3.28
CA SER A 49 19.09 20.37 4.73
C SER A 49 18.22 19.20 5.19
N TRP A 50 18.85 18.16 5.74
CA TRP A 50 18.19 16.94 6.22
C TRP A 50 17.05 17.21 7.21
N GLY A 51 17.10 18.34 7.93
CA GLY A 51 16.07 18.75 8.88
C GLY A 51 14.91 19.56 8.28
N ALA A 52 15.07 20.14 7.08
CA ALA A 52 14.05 20.99 6.47
C ALA A 52 12.73 20.25 6.15
N PRO A 53 12.73 18.98 5.68
CA PRO A 53 11.51 18.21 5.46
C PRO A 53 10.68 18.02 6.75
N PHE A 54 11.32 17.82 7.90
CA PHE A 54 10.62 17.64 9.19
C PHE A 54 9.94 18.93 9.69
N ARG A 55 10.25 20.08 9.10
CA ARG A 55 9.61 21.36 9.44
C ARG A 55 8.24 21.52 8.77
N GLN A 56 7.95 20.73 7.74
CA GLN A 56 6.68 20.77 7.03
C GLN A 56 5.65 19.82 7.67
N ARG A 57 4.42 20.30 7.90
CA ARG A 57 3.31 19.46 8.41
C ARG A 57 2.98 18.28 7.47
N ASN A 58 3.17 18.46 6.16
CA ASN A 58 2.87 17.43 5.16
C ASN A 58 3.72 16.17 5.36
N THR A 59 4.96 16.30 5.80
CA THR A 59 5.87 15.18 6.09
C THR A 59 5.30 14.24 7.14
N TYR A 60 4.71 14.77 8.21
CA TYR A 60 4.07 13.95 9.26
C TYR A 60 2.84 13.22 8.73
N PHE A 61 2.02 13.86 7.89
CA PHE A 61 0.87 13.20 7.27
C PHE A 61 1.30 12.09 6.30
N MET A 62 2.39 12.28 5.56
CA MET A 62 2.97 11.24 4.71
C MET A 62 3.50 10.06 5.51
N ILE A 63 4.22 10.32 6.60
CA ILE A 63 4.71 9.27 7.52
C ILE A 63 3.53 8.48 8.10
N LEU A 64 2.52 9.18 8.64
CA LEU A 64 1.35 8.53 9.25
C LEU A 64 0.53 7.73 8.24
N GLY A 65 0.36 8.26 7.02
CA GLY A 65 -0.32 7.55 5.93
C GLY A 65 0.46 6.31 5.49
N ALA A 66 1.77 6.42 5.30
CA ALA A 66 2.64 5.30 4.96
C ALA A 66 2.63 4.22 6.05
N PHE A 67 2.72 4.64 7.32
CA PHE A 67 2.66 3.75 8.48
C PHE A 67 1.36 2.92 8.48
N GLY A 68 0.20 3.57 8.33
CA GLY A 68 -1.09 2.86 8.35
C GLY A 68 -1.28 1.90 7.16
N ILE A 69 -0.87 2.33 5.96
CA ILE A 69 -0.96 1.50 4.75
C ILE A 69 -0.04 0.28 4.88
N PHE A 70 1.22 0.49 5.25
CA PHE A 70 2.18 -0.62 5.40
C PHE A 70 1.77 -1.54 6.54
N CYS A 71 1.32 -1.00 7.68
CA CYS A 71 0.77 -1.81 8.76
C CYS A 71 -0.32 -2.75 8.24
N THR A 72 -1.28 -2.26 7.47
CA THR A 72 -2.36 -3.09 6.90
C THR A 72 -1.84 -4.13 5.90
N VAL A 73 -0.91 -3.74 5.02
CA VAL A 73 -0.29 -4.64 4.03
C VAL A 73 0.42 -5.82 4.71
N TRP A 74 1.05 -5.60 5.87
CA TRP A 74 1.82 -6.61 6.59
C TRP A 74 1.02 -7.39 7.64
N VAL A 75 -0.05 -6.81 8.21
CA VAL A 75 -0.97 -7.52 9.12
C VAL A 75 -1.71 -8.63 8.40
N TYR A 76 -2.27 -8.39 7.20
CA TYR A 76 -3.10 -9.37 6.50
C TYR A 76 -2.39 -10.72 6.26
N PRO A 77 -1.18 -10.78 5.68
CA PRO A 77 -0.42 -12.03 5.51
C PRO A 77 -0.11 -12.77 6.80
N THR A 78 0.07 -12.04 7.89
CA THR A 78 0.42 -12.63 9.19
C THR A 78 -0.80 -13.20 9.89
N TRP A 79 -1.93 -12.48 9.84
CA TRP A 79 -3.12 -12.80 10.62
C TRP A 79 -4.16 -13.64 9.85
N LEU A 80 -4.43 -13.31 8.59
CA LEU A 80 -5.52 -13.90 7.81
C LEU A 80 -5.43 -15.43 7.71
N PRO A 81 -4.26 -16.04 7.40
CA PRO A 81 -4.17 -17.51 7.33
C PRO A 81 -4.34 -18.18 8.70
N SER A 82 -3.85 -17.54 9.76
CA SER A 82 -3.99 -18.04 11.14
C SER A 82 -5.45 -17.97 11.62
N TYR A 83 -6.16 -16.89 11.29
CA TYR A 83 -7.58 -16.71 11.57
C TYR A 83 -8.45 -17.77 10.89
N LEU A 84 -8.20 -18.04 9.60
CA LEU A 84 -8.95 -19.05 8.84
C LEU A 84 -8.73 -20.46 9.38
N GLN A 85 -7.52 -20.81 9.81
CA GLN A 85 -7.23 -22.11 10.40
C GLN A 85 -7.78 -22.23 11.83
N THR A 86 -7.49 -21.26 12.70
CA THR A 86 -7.75 -21.37 14.14
C THR A 86 -9.19 -21.04 14.52
N SER A 87 -9.76 -19.96 13.95
CA SER A 87 -11.12 -19.52 14.31
C SER A 87 -12.20 -20.12 13.42
N ARG A 88 -11.86 -20.49 12.18
CA ARG A 88 -12.83 -21.08 11.24
C ARG A 88 -12.63 -22.58 11.02
N GLY A 89 -11.56 -23.17 11.57
CA GLY A 89 -11.30 -24.61 11.48
C GLY A 89 -11.01 -25.11 10.06
N LEU A 90 -10.60 -24.22 9.15
CA LEU A 90 -10.34 -24.58 7.76
C LEU A 90 -9.05 -25.39 7.62
N SER A 91 -9.05 -26.34 6.68
CA SER A 91 -7.83 -27.08 6.34
C SER A 91 -6.76 -26.14 5.77
N LEU A 92 -5.50 -26.59 5.80
CA LEU A 92 -4.38 -25.84 5.22
C LEU A 92 -4.59 -25.57 3.72
N SER A 93 -5.12 -26.56 2.99
CA SER A 93 -5.44 -26.45 1.56
C SER A 93 -6.50 -25.40 1.28
N GLU A 94 -7.60 -25.40 2.05
CA GLU A 94 -8.68 -24.44 1.88
C GLU A 94 -8.23 -23.03 2.27
N THR A 95 -7.44 -22.91 3.33
CA THR A 95 -6.88 -21.63 3.79
C THR A 95 -6.04 -20.97 2.71
N GLY A 96 -5.20 -21.73 1.99
CA GLY A 96 -4.39 -21.18 0.89
C GLY A 96 -5.26 -20.60 -0.23
N TRP A 97 -6.26 -21.37 -0.68
CA TRP A 97 -7.17 -20.92 -1.75
C TRP A 97 -8.04 -19.74 -1.32
N LEU A 98 -8.63 -19.80 -0.13
CA LEU A 98 -9.53 -18.76 0.37
C LEU A 98 -8.79 -17.47 0.73
N SER A 99 -7.55 -17.55 1.23
CA SER A 99 -6.72 -16.36 1.49
C SER A 99 -6.35 -15.63 0.20
N SER A 100 -6.30 -16.34 -0.95
CA SER A 100 -5.99 -15.74 -2.24
C SER A 100 -7.05 -14.73 -2.70
N LEU A 101 -8.32 -14.92 -2.29
CA LEU A 101 -9.44 -14.05 -2.67
C LEU A 101 -9.24 -12.60 -2.17
N PRO A 102 -9.00 -12.33 -0.88
CA PRO A 102 -8.67 -10.99 -0.41
C PRO A 102 -7.49 -10.37 -1.17
N TYR A 103 -6.41 -11.12 -1.42
CA TYR A 103 -5.26 -10.58 -2.16
C TYR A 103 -5.59 -10.19 -3.59
N LEU A 104 -6.38 -10.99 -4.31
CA LEU A 104 -6.87 -10.65 -5.64
C LEU A 104 -7.72 -9.37 -5.61
N CYS A 105 -8.62 -9.24 -4.62
CA CYS A 105 -9.35 -8.00 -4.39
C CYS A 105 -8.41 -6.83 -4.07
N GLY A 106 -7.33 -7.05 -3.33
CA GLY A 106 -6.29 -6.04 -3.09
C GLY A 106 -5.67 -5.52 -4.39
N ILE A 107 -5.33 -6.39 -5.33
CA ILE A 107 -4.81 -6.00 -6.66
C ILE A 107 -5.81 -5.10 -7.39
N LEU A 108 -7.08 -5.48 -7.40
CA LEU A 108 -8.15 -4.66 -7.99
C LEU A 108 -8.29 -3.31 -7.28
N GLY A 109 -8.09 -3.27 -5.96
CA GLY A 109 -8.08 -2.05 -5.15
C GLY A 109 -7.01 -1.08 -5.60
N VAL A 110 -5.77 -1.56 -5.79
CA VAL A 110 -4.65 -0.72 -6.27
C VAL A 110 -4.98 -0.13 -7.65
N LEU A 111 -5.48 -0.94 -8.59
CA LEU A 111 -5.85 -0.50 -9.93
C LEU A 111 -6.99 0.54 -9.89
N PHE A 112 -8.00 0.28 -9.06
CA PHE A 112 -9.12 1.19 -8.87
C PHE A 112 -8.67 2.53 -8.27
N GLY A 113 -7.77 2.51 -7.29
CA GLY A 113 -7.21 3.70 -6.68
C GLY A 113 -6.43 4.57 -7.67
N GLY A 114 -5.63 3.96 -8.54
CA GLY A 114 -4.95 4.66 -9.63
C GLY A 114 -5.93 5.29 -10.63
N TRP A 115 -6.95 4.54 -11.05
CA TRP A 115 -7.99 5.04 -11.94
C TRP A 115 -8.78 6.20 -11.31
N LEU A 116 -9.18 6.06 -10.03
CA LEU A 116 -9.93 7.07 -9.29
C LEU A 116 -9.13 8.35 -9.15
N SER A 117 -7.87 8.26 -8.74
CA SER A 117 -6.96 9.41 -8.62
C SER A 117 -6.77 10.11 -9.98
N GLY A 118 -6.51 9.34 -11.04
CA GLY A 118 -6.38 9.88 -12.40
C GLY A 118 -7.67 10.54 -12.92
N ARG A 119 -8.85 10.06 -12.51
CA ARG A 119 -10.15 10.66 -12.87
C ARG A 119 -10.41 11.96 -12.11
N LEU A 120 -10.02 12.05 -10.84
CA LEU A 120 -10.10 13.28 -10.04
C LEU A 120 -9.19 14.38 -10.60
N ILE A 121 -7.97 14.03 -10.98
CA ILE A 121 -7.02 14.97 -11.62
C ILE A 121 -7.59 15.47 -12.96
N ARG A 122 -8.12 14.58 -13.81
CA ARG A 122 -8.76 14.97 -15.08
C ARG A 122 -9.99 15.87 -14.93
N ARG A 123 -10.62 15.87 -13.76
CA ARG A 123 -11.76 16.73 -13.42
C ARG A 123 -11.33 18.10 -12.86
N GLY A 124 -10.03 18.39 -12.78
CA GLY A 124 -9.51 19.68 -12.34
C GLY A 124 -9.31 19.80 -10.82
N HIS A 125 -9.42 18.71 -10.06
CA HIS A 125 -9.08 18.73 -8.64
C HIS A 125 -7.56 18.79 -8.44
N SER A 126 -7.11 19.48 -7.39
CA SER A 126 -5.69 19.51 -7.04
C SER A 126 -5.16 18.09 -6.77
N ALA A 127 -3.87 17.88 -7.02
CA ALA A 127 -3.26 16.57 -6.84
C ALA A 127 -3.35 16.08 -5.38
N VAL A 128 -3.28 17.00 -4.43
CA VAL A 128 -3.46 16.73 -2.99
C VAL A 128 -4.87 16.21 -2.70
N VAL A 129 -5.91 16.86 -3.21
CA VAL A 129 -7.31 16.41 -2.99
C VAL A 129 -7.58 15.07 -3.67
N SER A 130 -7.07 14.91 -4.89
CA SER A 130 -7.20 13.67 -5.68
C SER A 130 -6.56 12.45 -5.02
N ARG A 131 -5.67 12.66 -4.05
CA ARG A 131 -4.99 11.60 -3.28
C ARG A 131 -5.56 11.43 -1.88
N LYS A 132 -5.98 12.53 -1.25
CA LYS A 132 -6.60 12.49 0.07
C LYS A 132 -7.94 11.75 0.07
N VAL A 133 -8.74 11.90 -1.00
CA VAL A 133 -10.05 11.22 -1.14
C VAL A 133 -9.90 9.69 -1.16
N PRO A 134 -9.04 9.08 -2.00
CA PRO A 134 -8.76 7.64 -1.94
C PRO A 134 -8.21 7.19 -0.59
N ILE A 135 -7.30 7.95 0.03
CA ILE A 135 -6.68 7.59 1.33
C ILE A 135 -7.73 7.52 2.43
N VAL A 136 -8.50 8.58 2.62
CA VAL A 136 -9.49 8.66 3.71
C VAL A 136 -10.68 7.76 3.42
N GLY A 137 -11.19 7.78 2.19
CA GLY A 137 -12.32 6.94 1.77
C GLY A 137 -12.00 5.45 1.86
N GLY A 138 -10.81 5.05 1.41
CA GLY A 138 -10.31 3.68 1.52
C GLY A 138 -10.14 3.24 2.97
N ALA A 139 -9.57 4.08 3.83
CA ALA A 139 -9.40 3.77 5.24
C ALA A 139 -10.75 3.61 5.98
N VAL A 140 -11.72 4.51 5.73
CA VAL A 140 -13.06 4.42 6.34
C VAL A 140 -13.80 3.18 5.85
N LEU A 141 -13.77 2.89 4.55
CA LEU A 141 -14.40 1.71 3.98
C LEU A 141 -13.74 0.43 4.49
N ALA A 142 -12.42 0.40 4.64
CA ALA A 142 -11.69 -0.73 5.21
C ALA A 142 -12.10 -0.97 6.66
N ALA A 143 -12.16 0.10 7.48
CA ALA A 143 -12.63 -0.01 8.87
C ALA A 143 -14.08 -0.51 8.95
N ALA A 144 -14.97 0.04 8.13
CA ALA A 144 -16.38 -0.36 8.09
C ALA A 144 -16.58 -1.82 7.64
N ALA A 145 -15.72 -2.33 6.75
CA ALA A 145 -15.79 -3.70 6.27
C ALA A 145 -15.18 -4.71 7.27
N VAL A 146 -14.09 -4.34 7.97
CA VAL A 146 -13.39 -5.25 8.89
C VAL A 146 -14.06 -5.33 10.26
N LEU A 147 -14.62 -4.23 10.77
CA LEU A 147 -15.26 -4.18 12.09
C LEU A 147 -16.37 -5.23 12.31
N PRO A 148 -17.29 -5.49 11.36
CA PRO A 148 -18.33 -6.51 11.53
C PRO A 148 -17.81 -7.95 11.48
N VAL A 149 -16.59 -8.22 10.99
CA VAL A 149 -16.03 -9.59 10.88
C VAL A 149 -15.99 -10.31 12.24
N ALA A 150 -15.83 -9.55 13.32
CA ALA A 150 -15.96 -9.97 14.72
C ALA A 150 -17.23 -10.76 15.03
N TYR A 151 -18.35 -10.28 14.51
CA TYR A 151 -19.69 -10.68 14.92
C TYR A 151 -20.32 -11.69 13.95
N VAL A 152 -19.63 -11.95 12.85
CA VAL A 152 -20.11 -12.82 11.77
C VAL A 152 -19.73 -14.26 12.04
N HIS A 153 -20.73 -15.13 12.11
CA HIS A 153 -20.53 -16.57 12.30
C HIS A 153 -20.34 -17.33 10.97
N SER A 154 -20.78 -16.74 9.85
CA SER A 154 -20.69 -17.32 8.51
C SER A 154 -19.31 -17.09 7.88
N THR A 155 -18.58 -18.17 7.58
CA THR A 155 -17.25 -18.12 6.96
C THR A 155 -17.24 -17.41 5.60
N PRO A 156 -18.18 -17.67 4.66
CA PRO A 156 -18.24 -16.94 3.38
C PRO A 156 -18.45 -15.44 3.55
N LEU A 157 -19.27 -15.03 4.53
CA LEU A 157 -19.55 -13.61 4.78
C LEU A 157 -18.37 -12.90 5.44
N ALA A 158 -17.65 -13.57 6.34
CA ALA A 158 -16.41 -13.05 6.90
C ALA A 158 -15.34 -12.84 5.81
N LEU A 159 -15.20 -13.80 4.90
CA LEU A 159 -14.25 -13.71 3.77
C LEU A 159 -14.59 -12.58 2.80
N SER A 160 -15.87 -12.37 2.48
CA SER A 160 -16.27 -11.27 1.58
C SER A 160 -16.01 -9.90 2.20
N LEU A 161 -16.29 -9.75 3.50
CA LEU A 161 -15.97 -8.54 4.27
C LEU A 161 -14.47 -8.28 4.36
N LEU A 162 -13.66 -9.31 4.63
CA LEU A 162 -12.19 -9.21 4.63
C LEU A 162 -11.64 -8.87 3.25
N SER A 163 -12.23 -9.42 2.19
CA SER A 163 -11.84 -9.11 0.81
C SER A 163 -12.16 -7.67 0.43
N LEU A 164 -13.35 -7.17 0.82
CA LEU A 164 -13.74 -5.78 0.64
C LEU A 164 -12.86 -4.84 1.47
N GLY A 165 -12.54 -5.23 2.71
CA GLY A 165 -11.66 -4.50 3.60
C GLY A 165 -10.25 -4.36 3.02
N TYR A 166 -9.68 -5.45 2.50
CA TYR A 166 -8.36 -5.42 1.88
C TYR A 166 -8.36 -4.66 0.55
N PHE A 167 -9.41 -4.79 -0.27
CA PHE A 167 -9.60 -3.95 -1.46
C PHE A 167 -9.54 -2.47 -1.10
N ALA A 168 -10.35 -2.05 -0.13
CA ALA A 168 -10.43 -0.66 0.30
C ALA A 168 -9.12 -0.14 0.91
N ALA A 169 -8.41 -0.99 1.67
CA ALA A 169 -7.11 -0.67 2.24
C ALA A 169 -6.00 -0.51 1.17
N GLN A 170 -6.16 -1.14 0.00
CA GLN A 170 -5.17 -1.09 -1.08
C GLN A 170 -5.43 0.02 -2.12
N VAL A 171 -6.64 0.59 -2.15
CA VAL A 171 -6.97 1.79 -2.96
C VAL A 171 -5.97 2.95 -2.79
N PRO A 172 -5.50 3.29 -1.57
CA PRO A 172 -4.54 4.37 -1.36
C PRO A 172 -3.11 4.08 -1.84
N MET A 173 -2.77 2.80 -2.05
CA MET A 173 -1.37 2.36 -2.22
C MET A 173 -0.69 3.03 -3.41
N GLY A 174 -1.38 3.14 -4.55
CA GLY A 174 -0.85 3.83 -5.73
C GLY A 174 -0.63 5.33 -5.51
N CYS A 175 -1.52 5.97 -4.74
CA CYS A 175 -1.41 7.40 -4.42
C CYS A 175 -0.22 7.69 -3.50
N LEU A 176 0.08 6.77 -2.58
CA LEU A 176 1.17 6.90 -1.61
C LEU A 176 2.54 7.02 -2.31
N TRP A 177 2.80 6.22 -3.35
CA TRP A 177 4.07 6.25 -4.08
C TRP A 177 4.30 7.56 -4.83
N THR A 178 3.23 8.13 -5.36
CA THR A 178 3.31 9.40 -6.06
C THR A 178 3.33 10.60 -5.09
N LEU A 179 2.89 10.43 -3.84
CA LEU A 179 2.70 11.52 -2.88
C LEU A 179 3.99 12.29 -2.59
N ALA A 180 5.11 11.58 -2.52
CA ALA A 180 6.42 12.18 -2.32
C ALA A 180 6.85 13.09 -3.47
N SER A 181 6.62 12.70 -4.73
CA SER A 181 7.00 13.53 -5.89
C SER A 181 6.10 14.74 -6.12
N ASP A 182 4.87 14.73 -5.59
CA ASP A 182 3.95 15.87 -5.75
C ASP A 182 4.11 16.94 -4.67
N ILE A 183 4.56 16.56 -3.48
CA ILE A 183 4.68 17.47 -2.34
C ILE A 183 6.11 18.01 -2.23
N ALA A 184 7.12 17.21 -2.59
CA ALA A 184 8.50 17.59 -2.47
C ALA A 184 8.94 18.53 -3.59
N GLU A 185 9.77 19.52 -3.24
CA GLU A 185 10.60 20.22 -4.22
C GLU A 185 11.55 19.21 -4.90
N SER A 186 11.91 19.44 -6.16
CA SER A 186 12.68 18.50 -7.00
C SER A 186 13.98 18.01 -6.33
N HIS A 187 14.64 18.85 -5.52
CA HIS A 187 15.85 18.49 -4.77
C HIS A 187 15.61 17.66 -3.49
N GLN A 188 14.36 17.54 -3.02
CA GLN A 188 13.97 16.90 -1.75
C GLN A 188 13.10 15.65 -1.95
N VAL A 189 12.70 15.33 -3.19
CA VAL A 189 11.86 14.15 -3.51
C VAL A 189 12.45 12.87 -2.95
N ALA A 190 13.76 12.67 -3.12
CA ALA A 190 14.45 11.48 -2.63
C ALA A 190 14.43 11.40 -1.09
N SER A 191 14.72 12.50 -0.40
CA SER A 191 14.71 12.56 1.07
C SER A 191 13.31 12.35 1.64
N LEU A 192 12.28 12.99 1.07
CA LEU A 192 10.89 12.80 1.48
C LEU A 192 10.39 11.38 1.21
N GLY A 193 10.78 10.79 0.06
CA GLY A 193 10.51 9.39 -0.25
C GLY A 193 11.17 8.42 0.73
N ALA A 194 12.41 8.69 1.15
CA ALA A 194 13.11 7.91 2.15
C ALA A 194 12.46 8.01 3.54
N ILE A 195 12.10 9.22 3.98
CA ILE A 195 11.38 9.45 5.25
C ILE A 195 10.01 8.75 5.24
N GLN A 196 9.28 8.83 4.13
CA GLN A 196 8.00 8.14 3.96
C GLN A 196 8.18 6.62 4.07
N ASN A 197 9.19 6.05 3.40
CA ASN A 197 9.49 4.62 3.49
C ASN A 197 9.88 4.21 4.90
N PHE A 198 10.74 4.98 5.57
CA PHE A 198 11.13 4.72 6.95
C PHE A 198 9.89 4.64 7.87
N GLY A 199 8.97 5.60 7.75
CA GLY A 199 7.69 5.58 8.46
C GLY A 199 6.83 4.35 8.13
N GLY A 200 6.74 4.00 6.85
CA GLY A 200 6.01 2.81 6.39
C GLY A 200 6.60 1.50 6.93
N PHE A 201 7.91 1.32 6.84
CA PHE A 201 8.59 0.13 7.36
C PHE A 201 8.55 0.05 8.88
N LEU A 202 8.54 1.18 9.61
CA LEU A 202 8.27 1.17 11.03
C LEU A 202 6.88 0.57 11.31
N GLY A 203 5.86 0.95 10.53
CA GLY A 203 4.52 0.34 10.58
C GLY A 203 4.52 -1.14 10.24
N ALA A 204 5.31 -1.56 9.24
CA ALA A 204 5.47 -2.96 8.87
C ALA A 204 6.09 -3.81 10.00
N VAL A 205 7.08 -3.29 10.71
CA VAL A 205 7.70 -3.97 11.86
C VAL A 205 6.77 -3.98 13.07
N MET A 206 6.06 -2.89 13.31
CA MET A 206 5.11 -2.83 14.43
C MET A 206 3.88 -3.70 14.21
N ALA A 207 3.45 -3.92 12.97
CA ALA A 207 2.27 -4.71 12.64
C ALA A 207 2.29 -6.14 13.26
N PRO A 208 3.32 -6.98 13.03
CA PRO A 208 3.42 -8.29 13.67
C PRO A 208 3.59 -8.20 15.19
N VAL A 209 4.31 -7.21 15.70
CA VAL A 209 4.55 -7.03 17.15
C VAL A 209 3.24 -6.71 17.87
N VAL A 210 2.46 -5.76 17.35
CA VAL A 210 1.15 -5.38 17.89
C VAL A 210 0.18 -6.56 17.75
N THR A 211 0.16 -7.22 16.59
CA THR A 211 -0.68 -8.42 16.38
C THR A 211 -0.32 -9.52 17.39
N GLY A 212 0.97 -9.81 17.57
CA GLY A 212 1.48 -10.80 18.52
C GLY A 212 1.19 -10.42 19.97
N ALA A 213 1.36 -9.16 20.35
CA ALA A 213 1.04 -8.66 21.68
C ALA A 213 -0.46 -8.76 21.99
N ILE A 214 -1.34 -8.44 21.02
CA ILE A 214 -2.79 -8.61 21.16
C ILE A 214 -3.15 -10.09 21.33
N LEU A 215 -2.51 -10.99 20.57
CA LEU A 215 -2.71 -12.43 20.71
C LEU A 215 -2.25 -12.96 22.08
N LEU A 216 -1.11 -12.46 22.60
CA LEU A 216 -0.51 -12.88 23.87
C LEU A 216 -1.26 -12.37 25.11
N LEU A 217 -1.72 -11.11 25.09
CA LEU A 217 -2.38 -10.48 26.24
C LEU A 217 -3.85 -10.90 26.41
N GLY A 218 -4.45 -11.57 25.43
CA GLY A 218 -5.91 -11.78 25.45
C GLY A 218 -6.48 -13.03 24.79
N GLY A 219 -5.70 -13.85 24.07
CA GLY A 219 -6.32 -14.81 23.16
C GLY A 219 -7.12 -14.08 22.06
N MET A 220 -7.65 -14.82 21.09
CA MET A 220 -8.34 -14.28 19.89
C MET A 220 -9.53 -13.35 20.20
N SER A 221 -9.94 -13.24 21.45
CA SER A 221 -11.14 -12.57 21.93
C SER A 221 -11.03 -11.03 21.98
N TYR A 222 -9.85 -10.42 21.82
CA TYR A 222 -9.69 -8.94 21.89
C TYR A 222 -9.32 -8.23 20.58
N LEU A 223 -8.82 -8.95 19.57
CA LEU A 223 -8.71 -8.37 18.20
C LEU A 223 -10.10 -7.96 17.67
N PHE A 224 -11.13 -8.55 18.26
CA PHE A 224 -12.53 -8.21 18.13
C PHE A 224 -13.18 -8.19 19.52
N PHE A 225 -13.00 -7.14 20.34
CA PHE A 225 -13.69 -6.86 21.63
C PHE A 225 -14.82 -7.82 22.08
N VAL A 226 -14.50 -9.09 22.36
CA VAL A 226 -15.44 -10.13 22.76
C VAL A 226 -14.90 -10.66 24.07
N LYS A 227 -15.48 -10.15 25.14
CA LYS A 227 -15.39 -10.73 26.47
C LYS A 227 -16.05 -12.11 26.41
N GLU A 228 -15.23 -13.15 26.36
CA GLU A 228 -15.67 -14.53 26.42
C GLU A 228 -16.24 -14.79 27.83
N ARG A 229 -17.57 -14.68 27.98
CA ARG A 229 -18.25 -15.25 29.15
C ARG A 229 -18.20 -16.77 28.99
N ARG A 230 -17.24 -17.40 29.65
CA ARG A 230 -17.29 -18.86 29.86
C ARG A 230 -18.40 -19.19 30.86
N PRO A 231 -19.13 -20.31 30.68
CA PRO A 231 -20.09 -20.82 31.66
C PRO A 231 -19.40 -21.27 32.95
#